data_AF-A0A2V8NWJ7-F1
#
_entry.id   AF-A0A2V8NWJ7-F1
#
_cell.length_a   1.000
_cell.length_b   1.000
_cell.length_c   1.000
_cell.angle_alpha   90.00
_cell.angle_beta   90.00
_cell.angle_gamma   90.00
#
_symmetry.space_group_name_H-M   'P 1'
#
loop_
_entity.id
_entity.type
_entity.pdbx_description
1 polymer ?
#
loop_
_entity_poly.entity_id
_entity_poly.type
_entity_poly.pdbx_seq_one_letter_code
_entity_poly.pdbx_strand_id
1 'polypeptide(L)'
;MFTRAFNGGIVFGVKIHLNWVLFAILATQSGSKPAAVVNGEVITEEQVAKAAAGDLQKLEARLPQGEARYEQEKLQIMHKALDSMLEDKLLATEAAKRKITKEELIQIEIESNVERVSTIRIRIAYRYLAIRRCPKSAST
;
A
#
# COMPACT_ATOMS: atom_id res chain seq x y z
N MET A 1 2.12 -43.09 61.69
CA MET A 1 1.40 -44.29 61.21
C MET A 1 1.55 -44.31 59.69
N PHE A 2 2.29 -45.28 59.17
CA PHE A 2 2.63 -45.46 57.75
C PHE A 2 1.42 -45.89 56.92
N THR A 3 1.35 -45.40 55.66
CA THR A 3 0.85 -46.02 54.39
C THR A 3 0.11 -44.96 53.54
N ARG A 4 0.20 -44.85 52.22
CA ARG A 4 0.98 -45.48 51.12
C ARG A 4 0.68 -44.64 49.87
N ALA A 5 1.62 -44.54 48.93
CA ALA A 5 1.37 -44.00 47.59
C ALA A 5 0.67 -45.03 46.68
N PHE A 6 -0.26 -44.55 45.84
CA PHE A 6 -0.75 -45.16 44.59
C PHE A 6 -0.97 -43.96 43.65
N ASN A 7 -0.09 -43.62 42.70
CA ASN A 7 0.33 -44.30 41.48
C ASN A 7 -0.83 -44.52 40.48
N GLY A 8 -0.87 -43.68 39.43
CA GLY A 8 -1.37 -44.05 38.10
C GLY A 8 -2.76 -43.53 37.69
N GLY A 9 -2.81 -42.77 36.58
CA GLY A 9 -3.94 -42.81 35.66
C GLY A 9 -4.58 -41.46 35.32
N ILE A 10 -3.99 -40.73 34.36
CA ILE A 10 -4.70 -39.72 33.57
C ILE A 10 -5.77 -40.46 32.76
N VAL A 11 -7.05 -40.29 33.11
CA VAL A 11 -8.16 -40.71 32.24
C VAL A 11 -8.78 -39.44 31.68
N PHE A 12 -8.34 -39.09 30.46
CA PHE A 12 -8.97 -38.09 29.61
C PHE A 12 -10.44 -38.48 29.39
N GLY A 13 -11.35 -37.72 30.00
CA GLY A 13 -12.79 -37.93 29.90
C GLY A 13 -13.55 -36.61 29.89
N VAL A 14 -13.04 -35.59 29.20
CA VAL A 14 -13.79 -34.35 28.96
C VAL A 14 -14.75 -34.63 27.80
N LYS A 15 -16.05 -34.77 28.12
CA LYS A 15 -17.15 -34.77 27.14
C LYS A 15 -17.16 -33.41 26.42
N ILE A 16 -16.56 -33.38 25.24
CA ILE A 16 -16.53 -32.22 24.35
C ILE A 16 -17.94 -32.08 23.76
N HIS A 17 -18.81 -31.35 24.45
CA HIS A 17 -20.03 -30.85 23.82
C HIS A 17 -19.63 -29.78 22.80
N LEU A 18 -20.09 -30.03 21.59
CA LEU A 18 -19.92 -29.29 20.36
C LEU A 18 -20.50 -27.86 20.50
N ASN A 19 -19.74 -26.93 21.06
CA ASN A 19 -19.88 -25.51 20.75
C ASN A 19 -18.50 -24.85 20.85
N TRP A 20 -18.02 -24.44 19.68
CA TRP A 20 -16.65 -24.09 19.39
C TRP A 20 -16.22 -22.78 20.09
N VAL A 21 -15.16 -22.91 20.89
CA VAL A 21 -14.01 -21.99 20.98
C VAL A 21 -14.31 -20.53 21.34
N LEU A 22 -14.12 -20.29 22.64
CA LEU A 22 -13.46 -19.12 23.19
C LEU A 22 -12.25 -18.70 22.35
N PHE A 23 -12.33 -17.58 21.64
CA PHE A 23 -11.15 -16.84 21.17
C PHE A 23 -11.33 -15.36 21.48
N ALA A 24 -11.07 -15.01 22.74
CA ALA A 24 -10.79 -13.64 23.12
C ALA A 24 -9.38 -13.30 22.65
N ILE A 25 -9.25 -12.69 21.47
CA ILE A 25 -8.06 -11.91 21.12
C ILE A 25 -8.38 -10.45 21.39
N LEU A 26 -8.18 -10.01 22.64
CA LEU A 26 -7.80 -8.62 22.85
C LEU A 26 -6.35 -8.53 22.35
N ALA A 27 -6.18 -8.11 21.10
CA ALA A 27 -4.87 -7.68 20.63
C ALA A 27 -4.58 -6.34 21.33
N THR A 28 -3.99 -6.40 22.52
CA THR A 28 -3.16 -5.32 23.03
C THR A 28 -2.00 -5.16 22.04
N GLN A 29 -2.21 -4.37 21.00
CA GLN A 29 -1.12 -3.86 20.18
C GLN A 29 -0.28 -2.97 21.11
N SER A 30 0.92 -3.45 21.41
CA SER A 30 1.94 -2.71 22.12
C SER A 30 2.13 -1.33 21.50
N GLY A 31 1.61 -0.29 22.19
CA GLY A 31 2.26 1.00 22.42
C GLY A 31 2.88 1.80 21.28
N SER A 32 2.66 1.50 20.00
CA SER A 32 3.14 2.34 18.90
C SER A 32 2.15 3.47 18.63
N LYS A 33 2.64 4.70 18.53
CA LYS A 33 1.80 5.88 18.25
C LYS A 33 1.02 5.69 16.92
N PRO A 34 -0.30 5.92 16.91
CA PRO A 34 -1.08 5.80 15.68
C PRO A 34 -0.68 6.91 14.71
N ALA A 35 -0.33 6.52 13.48
CA ALA A 35 0.01 7.44 12.41
C ALA A 35 -1.22 7.83 11.57
N ALA A 36 -2.11 6.87 11.30
CA ALA A 36 -3.36 7.09 10.58
C ALA A 36 -4.40 5.99 10.86
N VAL A 37 -5.67 6.22 10.48
CA VAL A 37 -6.74 5.23 10.55
C VAL A 37 -7.48 5.21 9.20
N VAL A 38 -7.62 4.04 8.58
CA VAL A 38 -8.35 3.84 7.31
C VAL A 38 -9.44 2.82 7.53
N ASN A 39 -10.70 3.22 7.36
CA ASN A 39 -11.87 2.32 7.50
C ASN A 39 -11.88 1.49 8.80
N GLY A 40 -11.37 2.06 9.90
CA GLY A 40 -11.26 1.40 11.20
C GLY A 40 -9.98 0.60 11.43
N GLU A 41 -9.12 0.45 10.41
CA GLU A 41 -7.80 -0.16 10.56
C GLU A 41 -6.75 0.91 10.92
N VAL A 42 -6.04 0.70 12.03
CA VAL A 42 -5.02 1.63 12.53
C VAL A 42 -3.67 1.32 11.88
N ILE A 43 -3.09 2.32 11.22
CA ILE A 43 -1.71 2.31 10.75
C ILE A 43 -0.85 2.96 11.83
N THR A 44 0.14 2.23 12.31
CA THR A 44 1.05 2.67 13.38
C THR A 44 2.34 3.25 12.80
N GLU A 45 3.01 4.15 13.53
CA GLU A 45 4.31 4.72 13.11
C GLU A 45 5.37 3.64 12.82
N GLU A 46 5.39 2.51 13.55
CA GLU A 46 6.32 1.41 13.31
C GLU A 46 6.14 0.75 11.93
N GLN A 47 4.89 0.59 11.50
CA GLN A 47 4.58 0.03 10.18
C GLN A 47 5.03 0.98 9.07
N VAL A 48 4.86 2.29 9.27
CA VAL A 48 5.35 3.32 8.34
C VAL A 48 6.88 3.31 8.28
N ALA A 49 7.56 3.27 9.43
CA ALA A 49 9.01 3.19 9.50
C ALA A 49 9.56 1.93 8.81
N LYS A 50 8.88 0.79 8.96
CA LYS A 50 9.23 -0.46 8.29
C LYS A 50 9.06 -0.36 6.76
N ALA A 51 7.98 0.26 6.29
CA ALA A 51 7.77 0.50 4.87
C ALA A 51 8.81 1.48 4.28
N ALA A 52 9.20 2.50 5.05
CA ALA A 52 10.17 3.51 4.69
C ALA A 52 11.64 3.04 4.79
N ALA A 53 11.93 1.90 5.45
CA ALA A 53 13.28 1.50 5.83
C ALA A 53 14.27 1.47 4.66
N GLY A 54 13.84 0.99 3.49
CA GLY A 54 14.70 0.94 2.30
C GLY A 54 15.06 2.31 1.74
N ASP A 55 14.19 3.30 1.86
CA ASP A 55 14.44 4.67 1.40
C ASP A 55 15.20 5.48 2.46
N LEU A 56 14.95 5.23 3.74
CA LEU A 56 15.75 5.79 4.85
C LEU A 56 17.21 5.32 4.75
N GLN A 57 17.45 4.05 4.44
CA GLN A 57 18.81 3.54 4.25
C GLN A 57 19.53 4.24 3.08
N LYS A 58 18.81 4.59 2.01
CA LYS A 58 19.38 5.37 0.90
C LYS A 58 19.68 6.82 1.29
N LEU A 59 18.84 7.41 2.14
CA LEU A 59 19.07 8.75 2.69
C LEU A 59 20.33 8.77 3.56
N GLU A 60 20.47 7.78 4.45
CA GLU A 60 21.67 7.58 5.27
C GLU A 60 22.92 7.38 4.42
N ALA A 61 22.84 6.59 3.34
CA ALA A 61 23.97 6.39 2.44
C ALA A 61 24.40 7.67 1.69
N ARG A 62 23.49 8.64 1.51
CA ARG A 62 23.76 9.90 0.82
C ARG A 62 24.17 11.04 1.75
N LEU A 63 23.85 10.94 3.05
CA LEU A 63 24.19 11.92 4.11
C LEU A 63 24.15 13.38 3.60
N PRO A 64 22.95 13.94 3.36
CA PRO A 64 22.83 15.30 2.85
C PRO A 64 23.55 16.29 3.77
N GLN A 65 24.20 17.29 3.16
CA GLN A 65 24.92 18.31 3.90
C GLN A 65 23.93 19.20 4.66
N GLY A 66 23.82 18.96 5.97
CA GLY A 66 23.04 19.76 6.92
C GLY A 66 21.91 18.98 7.58
N GLU A 67 21.85 19.05 8.92
CA GLU A 67 20.85 18.39 9.76
C GLU A 67 19.41 18.76 9.37
N ALA A 68 19.16 20.02 9.02
CA ALA A 68 17.84 20.49 8.60
C ALA A 68 17.35 19.81 7.30
N ARG A 69 18.24 19.56 6.33
CA ARG A 69 17.89 18.85 5.09
C ARG A 69 17.67 17.38 5.36
N TYR A 70 18.51 16.78 6.20
CA TYR A 70 18.36 15.39 6.60
C TYR A 70 17.00 15.11 7.25
N GLU A 71 16.61 15.91 8.24
CA GLU A 71 15.32 15.72 8.91
C GLU A 71 14.14 16.03 7.98
N GLN A 72 14.27 17.01 7.08
CA GLN A 72 13.24 17.28 6.07
C GLN A 72 13.05 16.09 5.11
N GLU A 73 14.13 15.53 4.57
CA GLU A 73 14.07 14.39 3.65
C GLU A 73 13.56 13.13 4.36
N LYS A 74 14.00 12.89 5.59
CA LYS A 74 13.50 11.80 6.44
C LYS A 74 12.00 11.90 6.65
N LEU A 75 11.49 13.08 6.99
CA LEU A 75 10.05 13.32 7.13
C LEU A 75 9.32 13.07 5.81
N GLN A 76 9.85 13.57 4.69
CA GLN A 76 9.25 13.33 3.36
C GLN A 76 9.17 11.84 3.01
N ILE A 77 10.22 11.07 3.32
CA ILE A 77 10.24 9.62 3.09
C ILE A 77 9.17 8.93 3.95
N MET A 78 9.08 9.28 5.24
CA MET A 78 8.06 8.71 6.13
C MET A 78 6.64 9.08 5.68
N HIS A 79 6.41 10.32 5.27
CA HIS A 79 5.13 10.78 4.72
C HIS A 79 4.76 10.01 3.46
N LYS A 80 5.69 9.89 2.51
CA LYS A 80 5.47 9.15 1.27
C LYS A 80 5.15 7.67 1.52
N ALA A 81 5.82 7.04 2.48
CA ALA A 81 5.53 5.67 2.86
C ALA A 81 4.12 5.54 3.47
N LEU A 82 3.73 6.47 4.33
CA LEU A 82 2.36 6.52 4.87
C LEU A 82 1.33 6.72 3.76
N ASP A 83 1.55 7.68 2.85
CA ASP A 83 0.63 7.97 1.75
C ASP A 83 0.45 6.74 0.85
N SER A 84 1.53 6.04 0.49
CA SER A 84 1.45 4.80 -0.29
C SER A 84 0.62 3.72 0.42
N MET A 85 0.77 3.57 1.75
CA MET A 85 -0.01 2.62 2.52
C MET A 85 -1.50 3.01 2.58
N LEU A 86 -1.80 4.30 2.69
CA LEU A 86 -3.17 4.81 2.65
C LEU A 86 -3.81 4.56 1.29
N GLU A 87 -3.12 4.92 0.20
CA GLU A 87 -3.58 4.71 -1.17
C GLU A 87 -3.89 3.24 -1.43
N ASP A 88 -3.00 2.32 -1.05
CA ASP A 88 -3.21 0.89 -1.24
C ASP A 88 -4.44 0.37 -0.50
N LYS A 89 -4.67 0.82 0.74
CA LYS A 89 -5.85 0.43 1.53
C LYS A 89 -7.14 1.02 0.95
N LEU A 90 -7.10 2.27 0.49
CA LEU A 90 -8.25 2.92 -0.13
C LEU A 90 -8.62 2.22 -1.45
N LEU A 91 -7.63 1.93 -2.28
CA LEU A 91 -7.82 1.18 -3.53
C LEU A 91 -8.34 -0.23 -3.28
N ALA A 92 -7.78 -0.95 -2.30
CA ALA A 92 -8.27 -2.28 -1.92
C ALA A 92 -9.72 -2.24 -1.43
N THR A 93 -10.09 -1.20 -0.66
CA THR A 93 -11.47 -1.01 -0.22
C THR A 93 -12.41 -0.75 -1.39
N GLU A 94 -12.01 0.11 -2.33
CA GLU A 94 -12.85 0.46 -3.48
C GLU A 94 -12.99 -0.71 -4.46
N ALA A 95 -11.91 -1.44 -4.70
CA ALA A 95 -11.90 -2.68 -5.46
C ALA A 95 -12.84 -3.73 -4.82
N ALA A 96 -12.78 -3.89 -3.50
CA ALA A 96 -13.66 -4.80 -2.76
C ALA A 96 -15.14 -4.40 -2.85
N LYS A 97 -15.46 -3.10 -2.78
CA LYS A 97 -16.83 -2.59 -2.96
C LYS A 97 -17.38 -2.91 -4.36
N ARG A 98 -16.54 -2.79 -5.38
CA ARG A 98 -16.91 -3.01 -6.79
C ARG A 98 -16.74 -4.47 -7.24
N LYS A 99 -16.18 -5.34 -6.39
CA LYS A 99 -15.89 -6.76 -6.67
C LYS A 99 -15.01 -6.96 -7.90
N ILE A 100 -14.10 -6.03 -8.14
CA ILE A 100 -13.11 -6.07 -9.21
C ILE A 100 -11.71 -6.11 -8.59
N THR A 101 -10.71 -6.45 -9.39
CA THR A 101 -9.31 -6.38 -8.95
C THR A 101 -8.83 -4.93 -8.88
N LYS A 102 -7.74 -4.67 -8.14
CA LYS A 102 -7.12 -3.35 -8.05
C LYS A 102 -6.67 -2.87 -9.42
N GLU A 103 -6.10 -3.76 -10.22
CA GLU A 103 -5.58 -3.49 -11.56
C GLU A 103 -6.71 -3.13 -12.53
N GLU A 104 -7.84 -3.84 -12.45
CA GLU A 104 -9.04 -3.49 -13.23
C GLU A 104 -9.63 -2.15 -12.83
N LEU A 105 -9.68 -1.83 -11.53
CA LEU A 105 -10.15 -0.52 -11.04
C LEU A 105 -9.29 0.61 -11.62
N ILE A 106 -7.96 0.45 -11.60
CA ILE A 106 -7.02 1.43 -12.15
C ILE A 106 -7.22 1.57 -13.66
N GLN A 107 -7.34 0.46 -14.38
CA GLN A 107 -7.51 0.49 -15.83
C GLN A 107 -8.80 1.19 -16.25
N ILE A 108 -9.92 0.91 -15.57
CA ILE A 108 -11.21 1.57 -15.84
C ILE A 108 -11.10 3.08 -15.65
N GLU A 109 -10.48 3.53 -14.55
CA GLU A 109 -10.36 4.96 -14.23
C GLU A 109 -9.42 5.69 -15.21
N ILE A 110 -8.36 5.03 -15.67
CA ILE A 110 -7.47 5.56 -16.72
C ILE A 110 -8.23 5.70 -18.04
N GLU A 111 -8.93 4.65 -18.47
CA GLU A 111 -9.68 4.66 -19.73
C GLU A 111 -10.81 5.70 -19.73
N SER A 112 -11.44 5.96 -18.58
CA SER A 112 -12.48 6.98 -18.47
C SER A 112 -11.94 8.42 -18.44
N ASN A 113 -10.73 8.65 -17.91
CA ASN A 113 -10.15 10.00 -17.81
C ASN A 113 -9.32 10.43 -19.04
N VAL A 114 -8.91 9.50 -19.90
CA VAL A 114 -8.14 9.84 -21.10
C VAL A 114 -9.06 10.17 -22.28
N GLU A 115 -9.01 11.41 -22.77
CA GLU A 115 -9.71 11.81 -24.00
C GLU A 115 -9.14 11.00 -25.19
N ARG A 116 -9.97 10.14 -25.78
CA ARG A 116 -9.58 9.40 -26.99
C ARG A 116 -9.40 10.38 -28.15
N VAL A 117 -8.15 10.63 -28.53
CA VAL A 117 -7.83 11.46 -29.69
C VAL A 117 -8.42 10.81 -30.95
N SER A 118 -9.29 11.54 -31.65
CA SER A 118 -9.91 11.03 -32.87
C SER A 118 -8.87 10.82 -33.99
N THR A 119 -9.08 9.80 -34.80
CA THR A 119 -8.26 9.49 -35.99
C THR A 119 -8.16 10.66 -36.97
N ILE A 120 -9.16 11.55 -36.97
CA ILE A 120 -9.16 12.80 -37.73
C ILE A 120 -8.08 13.76 -37.22
N ARG A 121 -7.96 13.97 -35.89
CA ARG A 121 -6.93 14.84 -35.30
C ARG A 121 -5.52 14.30 -35.58
N ILE A 122 -5.34 12.99 -35.50
CA ILE A 122 -4.07 12.32 -35.83
C ILE A 122 -3.70 12.55 -37.31
N ARG A 123 -4.65 12.34 -38.22
CA ARG A 123 -4.45 12.55 -39.67
C ARG A 123 -4.10 14.00 -40.01
N ILE A 124 -4.77 14.96 -39.37
CA ILE A 124 -4.49 16.39 -39.55
C ILE A 124 -3.10 16.73 -39.03
N ALA A 125 -2.69 16.22 -37.87
CA ALA A 125 -1.35 16.44 -37.33
C ALA A 125 -0.25 15.88 -38.26
N TYR A 126 -0.42 14.67 -38.79
CA TYR A 126 0.52 14.10 -39.77
C TYR A 126 0.57 14.91 -41.06
N ARG A 127 -0.58 15.36 -41.57
CA ARG A 127 -0.64 16.22 -42.76
C ARG A 127 0.06 17.55 -42.52
N TYR A 128 -0.12 18.16 -41.35
CA TYR A 128 0.53 19.41 -40.96
C TYR A 128 2.06 19.27 -40.87
N LEU A 129 2.55 18.18 -40.26
CA LEU A 129 3.98 17.91 -40.14
C LEU A 129 4.62 17.59 -41.49
N ALA A 130 3.92 16.87 -42.38
CA ALA A 130 4.41 16.60 -43.74
C ALA A 130 4.57 17.88 -44.56
N ILE A 131 3.61 18.82 -44.46
CA ILE A 131 3.68 20.12 -45.16
C ILE A 131 4.88 20.95 -44.65
N ARG A 132 5.16 20.96 -43.35
CA ARG A 132 6.29 21.71 -42.77
C ARG A 132 7.66 21.10 -43.11
N ARG A 133 7.74 19.81 -43.44
CA ARG A 133 9.00 19.12 -43.77
C ARG A 133 9.34 19.14 -45.26
N CYS A 134 8.45 19.62 -46.13
CA CYS A 134 8.80 19.85 -47.53
C CYS A 134 9.74 21.05 -47.65
N PRO A 135 10.97 20.89 -48.16
CA PRO A 135 11.81 22.02 -48.50
C PRO A 135 11.10 22.84 -49.58
N LYS A 136 11.00 24.16 -49.39
CA LYS A 136 10.65 25.09 -50.48
C LYS A 136 11.80 25.11 -51.49
N SER A 137 11.90 24.07 -52.32
CA SER A 137 12.84 24.02 -53.43
C SER A 137 12.06 23.69 -54.69
N ALA A 138 11.39 24.71 -55.25
CA ALA A 138 11.08 24.81 -56.68
C ALA A 138 10.24 26.06 -56.92
N SER A 139 10.90 27.17 -57.26
CA SER A 139 10.39 28.12 -58.25
C SER A 139 11.59 28.94 -58.74
N THR A 140 12.20 28.44 -59.80
CA THR A 140 13.03 29.20 -60.73
C THR A 140 12.13 30.11 -61.56
#